data_AF-A0A6M3M4I6-F1
#
_entry.id   AF-A0A6M3M4I6-F1
#
_cell.length_a   1.000
_cell.length_b   1.000
_cell.length_c   1.000
_cell.angle_alpha   90.00
_cell.angle_beta   90.00
_cell.angle_gamma   90.00
#
_symmetry.space_group_name_H-M   'P 1'
#
loop_
_entity.id
_entity.type
_entity.pdbx_description
1 polymer ?
#
loop_
_entity_poly.entity_id
_entity_poly.type
_entity_poly.pdbx_seq_one_letter_code
_entity_poly.pdbx_strand_id
1 'polypeptide(L)'
;MGELEYSGLMDANLEFTNEAGEIIFTMKRKDNYNSLYYLFEKHEDKMSSEDKQKFEIAWEIITMAAALMKIHLYDSNELVDGIRGMAKSILESEEGEHAMEEADKMGERVLVRDIDIKIFDHGTGRIDNLTVGISVPPGGQASHERLLADS
;
A
#
# COMPACT_ATOMS: atom_id res chain seq x y z
N MET A 1 -3.03 25.86 25.54
CA MET A 1 -3.18 24.41 25.36
C MET A 1 -4.34 24.22 24.42
N GLY A 2 -4.05 24.14 23.12
CA GLY A 2 -5.08 23.93 22.09
C GLY A 2 -5.31 22.44 21.93
N GLU A 3 -6.56 22.04 21.92
CA GLU A 3 -7.00 20.68 21.61
C GLU A 3 -6.36 20.25 20.28
N LEU A 4 -5.52 19.21 20.33
CA LEU A 4 -5.12 18.48 19.13
C LEU A 4 -6.38 17.77 18.62
N GLU A 5 -7.09 18.42 17.70
CA GLU A 5 -8.24 17.85 17.03
C GLU A 5 -7.85 16.51 16.39
N TYR A 6 -8.61 15.47 16.74
CA TYR A 6 -8.53 14.11 16.19
C TYR A 6 -8.62 14.03 14.65
N SER A 7 -8.91 15.15 13.96
CA SER A 7 -8.94 15.26 12.49
C SER A 7 -7.54 15.24 11.86
N GLY A 8 -6.49 15.66 12.58
CA GLY A 8 -5.13 15.70 12.05
C GLY A 8 -4.52 14.33 11.75
N LEU A 9 -5.00 13.26 12.40
CA LEU A 9 -4.58 11.88 12.11
C LEU A 9 -5.32 11.30 10.91
N MET A 10 -6.53 11.81 10.62
CA MET A 10 -7.38 11.26 9.57
C MET A 10 -6.98 11.78 8.18
N ASP A 11 -6.38 12.95 7.99
CA ASP A 11 -5.91 13.39 6.66
C ASP A 11 -4.39 13.26 6.46
N ALA A 12 -3.67 12.65 7.41
CA ALA A 12 -2.22 12.69 7.43
C ALA A 12 -1.55 11.71 6.47
N ASN A 13 -0.75 12.26 5.55
CA ASN A 13 0.52 11.63 5.23
C ASN A 13 1.42 11.85 6.46
N LEU A 14 1.80 10.77 7.13
CA LEU A 14 2.76 10.80 8.24
C LEU A 14 4.15 10.49 7.68
N GLU A 15 5.10 11.37 7.97
CA GLU A 15 6.49 11.19 7.61
C GLU A 15 7.37 11.40 8.85
N PHE A 16 8.28 10.47 9.11
CA PHE A 16 9.34 10.66 10.09
C PHE A 16 10.67 10.79 9.36
N THR A 17 11.50 11.72 9.79
CA THR A 17 12.86 11.93 9.26
C THR A 17 13.90 11.75 10.35
N ASN A 18 15.09 11.26 10.01
CA ASN A 18 16.23 11.24 10.91
C ASN A 18 16.87 12.65 11.07
N GLU A 19 17.91 12.78 11.87
CA GLU A 19 18.62 14.06 12.09
C GLU A 19 19.27 14.64 10.83
N ALA A 20 19.57 13.79 9.83
CA ALA A 20 20.08 14.22 8.53
C ALA A 20 18.96 14.71 7.57
N GLY A 21 17.70 14.65 8.00
CA GLY A 21 16.54 15.02 7.19
C GLY A 21 16.11 13.95 6.20
N GLU A 22 16.63 12.72 6.30
CA GLU A 22 16.23 11.61 5.44
C GLU A 22 14.95 10.97 5.97
N ILE A 23 14.02 10.66 5.08
CA ILE A 23 12.77 9.96 5.42
C ILE A 23 13.10 8.54 5.88
N ILE A 24 12.70 8.21 7.10
CA ILE A 24 12.84 6.89 7.73
C ILE A 24 11.52 6.12 7.81
N PHE A 25 10.39 6.82 7.70
CA PHE A 25 9.07 6.21 7.63
C PHE A 25 8.11 7.10 6.86
N THR A 26 7.25 6.49 6.07
CA THR A 26 6.09 7.14 5.46
C THR A 26 4.84 6.33 5.75
N MET A 27 3.71 7.02 5.91
CA MET A 27 2.41 6.38 5.97
C MET A 27 1.36 7.27 5.32
N LYS A 28 0.55 6.69 4.45
CA LYS A 28 -0.41 7.39 3.62
C LYS A 28 -1.79 6.78 3.77
N ARG A 29 -2.78 7.62 4.08
CA ARG A 29 -4.18 7.23 4.10
C ARG A 29 -4.67 6.84 2.71
N LYS A 30 -5.49 5.81 2.69
CA LYS A 30 -6.34 5.42 1.57
C LYS A 30 -7.77 5.27 2.05
N ASP A 31 -8.66 5.95 1.35
CA ASP A 31 -10.09 5.93 1.61
C ASP A 31 -10.77 5.51 0.32
N ASN A 32 -11.38 4.33 0.34
CA ASN A 32 -12.11 3.79 -0.78
C ASN A 32 -13.51 3.32 -0.38
N TYR A 33 -14.57 3.73 -1.10
CA TYR A 33 -15.99 3.36 -0.92
C TYR A 33 -16.31 2.46 0.31
N ASN A 34 -16.25 3.02 1.53
CA ASN A 34 -16.51 2.39 2.85
C ASN A 34 -15.36 1.62 3.52
N SER A 35 -14.11 1.77 3.11
CA SER A 35 -12.94 1.16 3.72
C SER A 35 -11.82 2.18 3.89
N LEU A 36 -11.32 2.26 5.13
CA LEU A 36 -10.21 3.12 5.52
C LEU A 36 -9.02 2.25 5.86
N TYR A 37 -7.92 2.42 5.12
CA TYR A 37 -6.66 1.76 5.39
C TYR A 37 -5.49 2.72 5.19
N TYR A 38 -4.33 2.38 5.75
CA TYR A 38 -3.10 3.10 5.51
C TYR A 38 -2.08 2.17 4.89
N LEU A 39 -1.34 2.70 3.93
CA LEU A 39 -0.12 2.08 3.44
C LEU A 39 1.05 2.74 4.12
N PHE A 40 2.04 1.97 4.55
CA PHE A 40 3.26 2.52 5.14
C PHE A 40 4.52 1.91 4.53
N GLU A 41 5.65 2.58 4.69
CA GLU A 41 6.98 2.10 4.37
C GLU A 41 7.93 2.41 5.53
N LYS A 42 8.76 1.43 5.90
CA LYS A 42 9.86 1.59 6.87
C LYS A 42 11.20 1.55 6.15
N HIS A 43 12.06 2.53 6.40
CA HIS A 43 13.43 2.56 5.88
C HIS A 43 14.43 2.33 7.02
N GLU A 44 14.44 1.12 7.57
CA GLU A 44 15.26 0.77 8.75
C GLU A 44 16.77 0.88 8.52
N ASP A 45 17.20 0.86 7.26
CA ASP A 45 18.58 1.07 6.82
C ASP A 45 19.06 2.51 7.05
N LYS A 46 18.13 3.47 7.11
CA LYS A 46 18.39 4.90 7.35
C LYS A 46 18.22 5.31 8.80
N MET A 47 17.85 4.36 9.67
CA MET A 47 17.64 4.61 11.09
C MET A 47 18.90 4.29 11.89
N SER A 48 19.35 5.24 12.71
CA SER A 48 20.33 4.94 13.76
C SER A 48 19.72 4.02 14.83
N SER A 49 20.53 3.43 15.70
CA SER A 49 20.00 2.63 16.82
C SER A 49 19.08 3.44 17.75
N GLU A 50 19.34 4.73 17.90
CA GLU A 50 18.49 5.63 18.69
C GLU A 50 17.16 5.91 17.97
N ASP A 51 17.19 6.14 16.65
CA ASP A 51 15.98 6.32 15.86
C ASP A 51 15.08 5.09 15.91
N LYS A 52 15.68 3.89 15.83
CA LYS A 52 14.93 2.62 15.94
C LYS A 52 14.19 2.53 17.28
N GLN A 53 14.85 2.84 18.40
CA GLN A 53 14.19 2.79 19.71
C GLN A 53 13.04 3.78 19.83
N LYS A 54 13.22 5.02 19.35
CA LYS A 54 12.16 6.03 19.33
C LYS A 54 11.02 5.63 18.40
N PHE A 55 11.34 5.07 17.24
CA PHE A 55 10.38 4.62 16.26
C PHE A 55 9.54 3.44 16.78
N GLU A 56 10.15 2.46 17.45
CA GLU A 56 9.39 1.33 18.04
C GLU A 56 8.31 1.81 19.01
N ILE A 57 8.64 2.76 19.89
CA ILE A 57 7.65 3.35 20.81
C ILE A 57 6.53 4.06 20.03
N ALA A 58 6.88 4.83 19.00
CA ALA A 58 5.88 5.50 18.16
C ALA A 58 5.02 4.50 17.39
N TRP A 59 5.61 3.42 16.90
CA TRP A 59 4.96 2.36 16.15
C TRP A 59 3.97 1.57 17.00
N GLU A 60 4.32 1.26 18.25
CA GLU A 60 3.39 0.67 19.22
C GLU A 60 2.16 1.55 19.44
N ILE A 61 2.35 2.87 19.54
CA ILE A 61 1.22 3.82 19.71
C ILE A 61 0.35 3.85 18.45
N ILE A 62 0.96 3.91 17.25
CA ILE A 62 0.26 3.92 15.96
C ILE A 62 -0.58 2.64 15.80
N THR A 63 0.03 1.48 16.00
CA THR A 63 -0.63 0.17 15.83
C THR A 63 -1.75 -0.03 16.85
N MET A 64 -1.54 0.38 18.11
CA MET A 64 -2.59 0.36 19.13
C MET A 64 -3.78 1.27 18.77
N ALA A 65 -3.51 2.48 18.27
CA ALA A 65 -4.56 3.41 17.84
C ALA A 65 -5.33 2.87 16.63
N ALA A 66 -4.63 2.30 15.65
CA ALA A 66 -5.24 1.66 14.49
C ALA A 66 -6.14 0.48 14.89
N ALA A 67 -5.68 -0.38 15.81
CA ALA A 67 -6.47 -1.48 16.36
C ALA A 67 -7.77 -0.98 17.01
N LEU A 68 -7.68 0.06 17.85
CA LEU A 68 -8.83 0.65 18.54
C LEU A 68 -9.87 1.21 17.56
N MET A 69 -9.39 1.87 16.49
CA MET A 69 -10.23 2.49 15.47
C MET A 69 -10.65 1.53 14.35
N LYS A 70 -10.17 0.28 14.39
CA LYS A 70 -10.37 -0.73 13.32
C LYS A 70 -9.89 -0.22 11.96
N ILE A 71 -8.74 0.44 11.96
CA ILE A 71 -8.06 0.90 10.75
C ILE A 71 -7.01 -0.14 10.37
N HIS A 72 -7.02 -0.54 9.10
CA HIS A 72 -6.05 -1.47 8.57
C HIS A 72 -4.73 -0.77 8.26
N LEU A 73 -3.60 -1.41 8.60
CA LEU A 73 -2.26 -0.92 8.32
C LEU A 73 -1.49 -1.95 7.50
N TYR A 74 -1.15 -1.62 6.26
CA TYR A 74 -0.46 -2.53 5.35
C TYR A 74 0.93 -2.00 4.98
N ASP A 75 1.93 -2.88 5.05
CA ASP A 75 3.27 -2.57 4.55
C ASP A 75 3.26 -2.57 3.02
N SER A 76 3.70 -1.46 2.43
CA SER A 76 3.70 -1.29 0.97
C SER A 76 4.67 -2.25 0.28
N ASN A 77 5.79 -2.61 0.92
CA ASN A 77 6.73 -3.59 0.38
C ASN A 77 6.12 -4.98 0.37
N GLU A 78 5.49 -5.41 1.47
CA GLU A 78 4.79 -6.70 1.52
C GLU A 78 3.69 -6.79 0.45
N LEU A 79 2.93 -5.70 0.27
CA LEU A 79 1.91 -5.59 -0.75
C LEU A 79 2.50 -5.73 -2.16
N VAL A 80 3.54 -4.97 -2.47
CA VAL A 80 4.21 -4.99 -3.79
C VAL A 80 4.84 -6.35 -4.07
N ASP A 81 5.49 -6.96 -3.10
CA ASP A 81 6.10 -8.28 -3.26
C ASP A 81 5.04 -9.37 -3.49
N GLY A 82 3.92 -9.31 -2.75
CA GLY A 82 2.77 -10.18 -2.96
C GLY A 82 2.19 -10.05 -4.37
N ILE A 83 2.05 -8.82 -4.87
CA ILE A 83 1.51 -8.55 -6.21
C ILE A 83 2.48 -8.98 -7.31
N ARG A 84 3.77 -8.60 -7.24
CA ARG A 84 4.75 -8.82 -8.31
C ARG A 84 4.88 -10.29 -8.69
N GLY A 85 4.92 -11.18 -7.70
CA GLY A 85 5.04 -12.62 -7.95
C GLY A 85 3.91 -13.17 -8.82
N MET A 86 2.68 -12.73 -8.53
CA MET A 86 1.48 -13.21 -9.25
C MET A 86 1.26 -12.46 -10.56
N ALA A 87 1.42 -11.13 -10.55
CA ALA A 87 1.19 -10.30 -11.72
C ALA A 87 2.11 -10.68 -12.88
N LYS A 88 3.40 -10.96 -12.61
CA LYS A 88 4.34 -11.37 -13.67
C LYS A 88 3.86 -12.64 -14.39
N SER A 89 3.49 -13.67 -13.63
CA SER A 89 3.03 -14.94 -14.22
C SER A 89 1.73 -14.78 -15.03
N ILE A 90 0.85 -13.85 -14.64
CA ILE A 90 -0.41 -13.58 -15.34
C ILE A 90 -0.15 -12.82 -16.64
N LEU A 91 0.74 -11.82 -16.60
CA LEU A 91 1.08 -11.03 -17.78
C LEU A 91 1.86 -11.83 -18.83
N GLU A 92 2.62 -12.85 -18.42
CA GLU A 92 3.32 -13.78 -19.31
C GLU A 92 2.43 -14.94 -19.81
N SER A 93 1.14 -14.95 -19.46
CA SER A 93 0.19 -15.99 -19.89
C SER A 93 -0.57 -15.60 -21.16
N GLU A 94 -1.22 -16.56 -21.82
CA GLU A 94 -2.08 -16.32 -22.99
C GLU A 94 -3.19 -15.29 -22.70
N GLU A 95 -3.73 -15.29 -21.48
CA GLU A 95 -4.73 -14.31 -21.03
C GLU A 95 -4.15 -12.89 -20.97
N GLY A 96 -2.91 -12.77 -20.49
CA GLY A 96 -2.16 -11.51 -20.46
C GLY A 96 -1.86 -10.98 -21.86
N GLU A 97 -1.37 -11.84 -22.76
CA GLU A 97 -1.08 -11.49 -24.15
C GLU A 97 -2.35 -11.02 -24.89
N HIS A 98 -3.47 -11.74 -24.73
CA HIS A 98 -4.74 -11.34 -25.33
C HIS A 98 -5.21 -9.97 -24.81
N ALA A 99 -5.13 -9.75 -23.50
CA ALA A 99 -5.50 -8.47 -22.90
C ALA A 99 -4.61 -7.32 -23.42
N MET A 100 -3.31 -7.57 -23.68
CA MET A 100 -2.42 -6.56 -24.26
C MET A 100 -2.84 -6.18 -25.68
N GLU A 101 -3.14 -7.17 -26.53
CA GLU A 101 -3.65 -6.90 -27.87
C GLU A 101 -4.98 -6.14 -27.85
N GLU A 102 -5.87 -6.50 -26.92
CA GLU A 102 -7.17 -5.87 -26.77
C GLU A 102 -7.03 -4.41 -26.29
N ALA A 103 -6.15 -4.17 -25.32
CA ALA A 103 -5.84 -2.82 -24.85
C ALA A 103 -5.30 -1.93 -25.97
N ASP A 104 -4.41 -2.45 -26.81
CA ASP A 104 -3.88 -1.75 -27.97
C ASP A 104 -4.94 -1.47 -29.04
N LYS A 105 -5.85 -2.43 -29.30
CA LYS A 105 -6.96 -2.27 -30.26
C LYS A 105 -7.98 -1.24 -29.78
N MET A 106 -8.27 -1.23 -28.48
CA MET A 106 -9.27 -0.33 -27.88
C MET A 106 -8.69 1.05 -27.56
N GLY A 107 -7.37 1.17 -27.39
CA GLY A 107 -6.74 2.40 -26.90
C GLY A 107 -7.06 2.67 -25.43
N GLU A 108 -7.46 1.65 -24.67
CA GLU A 108 -7.92 1.74 -23.28
C GLU A 108 -7.32 0.62 -22.43
N ARG A 109 -7.40 0.74 -21.11
CA ARG A 109 -6.94 -0.30 -20.19
C ARG A 109 -7.87 -1.50 -20.23
N VAL A 110 -7.29 -2.70 -20.24
CA VAL A 110 -8.02 -3.96 -20.15
C VAL A 110 -7.66 -4.66 -18.85
N LEU A 111 -8.68 -5.03 -18.08
CA LEU A 111 -8.52 -5.89 -16.91
C LEU A 111 -8.19 -7.30 -17.41
N VAL A 112 -7.09 -7.86 -16.92
CA VAL A 112 -6.74 -9.26 -17.16
C VAL A 112 -7.56 -10.12 -16.21
N ARG A 113 -7.36 -9.92 -14.89
CA ARG A 113 -8.09 -10.63 -13.83
C ARG A 113 -7.82 -10.03 -12.47
N ASP A 114 -8.67 -10.37 -11.51
CA ASP A 114 -8.41 -10.15 -10.09
C ASP A 114 -7.53 -11.27 -9.50
N ILE A 115 -6.73 -10.90 -8.51
CA ILE A 115 -5.94 -11.82 -7.68
C ILE A 115 -6.23 -11.56 -6.21
N ASP A 116 -6.25 -12.62 -5.41
CA ASP A 116 -6.29 -12.50 -3.95
C ASP A 116 -4.88 -12.67 -3.40
N ILE A 117 -4.44 -11.69 -2.63
CA ILE A 117 -3.16 -11.72 -1.93
C ILE A 117 -3.41 -11.78 -0.43
N LYS A 118 -2.54 -12.50 0.28
CA LYS A 118 -2.51 -12.54 1.75
C LYS A 118 -1.50 -11.53 2.24
N ILE A 119 -1.93 -10.61 3.10
CA ILE A 119 -1.07 -9.57 3.67
C ILE A 119 -1.27 -9.52 5.18
N PHE A 120 -0.21 -9.17 5.91
CA PHE A 120 -0.33 -8.95 7.34
C PHE A 120 -0.87 -7.54 7.61
N ASP A 121 -1.98 -7.46 8.34
CA ASP A 121 -2.51 -6.20 8.84
C ASP A 121 -1.87 -5.88 10.19
N HIS A 122 -1.00 -4.89 10.19
CA HIS A 122 -0.30 -4.42 11.39
C HIS A 122 -1.21 -3.67 12.37
N GLY A 123 -2.39 -3.22 11.91
CA GLY A 123 -3.39 -2.58 12.76
C GLY A 123 -4.18 -3.60 13.56
N THR A 124 -4.55 -4.74 12.96
CA THR A 124 -5.36 -5.77 13.65
C THR A 124 -4.55 -6.97 14.16
N GLY A 125 -3.30 -7.12 13.71
CA GLY A 125 -2.43 -8.25 14.04
C GLY A 125 -2.86 -9.56 13.39
N ARG A 126 -3.51 -9.50 12.23
CA ARG A 126 -4.08 -10.66 11.51
C ARG A 126 -3.64 -10.68 10.05
N ILE A 127 -3.82 -11.83 9.41
CA ILE A 127 -3.67 -11.94 7.95
C ILE A 127 -5.00 -11.59 7.31
N ASP A 128 -4.98 -10.57 6.45
CA ASP A 128 -6.09 -10.18 5.59
C ASP A 128 -5.93 -10.79 4.19
N ASN A 129 -7.05 -10.91 3.47
CA ASN A 129 -7.05 -11.20 2.03
C ASN A 129 -7.47 -9.93 1.29
N LEU A 130 -6.57 -9.40 0.46
CA LEU A 130 -6.87 -8.26 -0.42
C LEU A 130 -7.08 -8.75 -1.84
N THR A 131 -8.17 -8.33 -2.47
CA THR A 131 -8.42 -8.56 -3.90
C THR A 131 -7.84 -7.39 -4.69
N VAL A 132 -7.03 -7.72 -5.69
CA VAL A 132 -6.23 -6.79 -6.47
C VAL A 132 -6.46 -7.05 -7.96
N GLY A 133 -6.94 -6.05 -8.69
CA GLY A 133 -7.12 -6.12 -10.14
C GLY A 133 -5.82 -5.93 -10.91
N ILE A 134 -5.46 -6.90 -11.76
CA ILE A 134 -4.34 -6.80 -12.70
C ILE A 134 -4.87 -6.33 -14.05
N SER A 135 -4.36 -5.20 -14.53
CA SER A 135 -4.75 -4.62 -15.83
C SER A 135 -3.54 -4.24 -16.66
N VAL A 136 -3.73 -4.22 -17.97
CA VAL A 136 -2.73 -3.78 -18.96
C VAL A 136 -3.20 -2.49 -19.63
N PRO A 137 -2.35 -1.45 -19.73
CA PRO A 137 -2.68 -0.24 -20.48
C PRO A 137 -2.36 -0.39 -21.98
N PRO A 138 -2.90 0.50 -22.82
CA PRO A 138 -2.52 0.57 -24.23
C PRO A 138 -1.03 0.96 -24.36
N GLY A 139 -0.34 0.41 -25.34
CA GLY A 139 1.09 0.60 -25.61
C GLY A 139 2.01 -0.42 -24.93
N GLY A 140 1.47 -1.51 -24.37
CA GLY A 140 2.23 -2.69 -23.93
C GLY A 140 3.18 -2.52 -22.75
N GLN A 141 3.25 -1.34 -22.12
CA GLN A 141 3.96 -1.19 -20.85
C GLN A 141 3.02 -1.53 -19.71
N ALA A 142 3.17 -2.71 -19.11
CA ALA A 142 2.45 -3.10 -17.91
C ALA A 142 2.67 -2.07 -16.78
N SER A 143 1.76 -1.11 -16.64
CA SER A 143 1.79 -0.15 -15.56
C SER A 143 1.29 -0.85 -14.31
N HIS A 144 2.21 -1.17 -13.40
CA HIS A 144 1.90 -1.65 -12.04
C HIS A 144 1.16 -0.57 -11.22
N GLU A 145 1.12 0.66 -11.74
CA GLU A 145 0.49 1.83 -11.13
C GLU A 145 -0.97 1.96 -11.56
N ARG A 146 -1.89 1.46 -10.74
CA ARG A 146 -3.11 2.15 -10.29
C ARG A 146 -4.00 1.14 -9.59
N LEU A 147 -3.69 0.88 -8.31
CA LEU A 147 -4.58 0.21 -7.37
C LEU A 147 -4.96 1.09 -6.19
N LEU A 148 -4.70 2.39 -6.31
CA LEU A 148 -4.89 3.33 -5.21
C LEU A 148 -5.61 4.62 -5.64
N ALA A 149 -6.36 4.57 -6.73
CA ALA A 149 -7.07 5.73 -7.28
C ALA A 149 -8.55 5.50 -7.63
N ASP A 150 -9.03 4.27 -7.80
CA ASP A 150 -10.43 4.01 -8.21
C ASP A 150 -11.11 2.96 -7.32
N SER A 151 -10.95 3.13 -6.02
CA SER A 151 -11.95 2.67 -5.06
C SER A 151 -12.02 3.76 -4.02
#